data_AF-A0A4P6EVP1-F1
#
_entry.id   AF-A0A4P6EVP1-F1
#
_cell.length_a   1.000
_cell.length_b   1.000
_cell.length_c   1.000
_cell.angle_alpha   90.00
_cell.angle_beta   90.00
_cell.angle_gamma   90.00
#
_symmetry.space_group_name_H-M   'P 1'
#
loop_
_entity.id
_entity.type
_entity.pdbx_description
1 polymer ?
#
loop_
_entity_poly.entity_id
_entity_poly.type
_entity_poly.pdbx_seq_one_letter_code
_entity_poly.pdbx_strand_id
1 'polypeptide(L)'
;MFFVVQRYVGYACIALGVLLSFSGNLTYLLLSLAGFVLVSLGSIAESAQWLYVHQSGMPLKMNQVQMLISRAPKFSLYSNSLTLQSARGFGAGEYSIVRLNNENYIRVRPFVQYVKQDGREYTFSFPGMKPFTKECAFAYHAGVELFGYQDQAYIRIDSLGLDFHLKGDQAYFEVKESDGLTS
;
A
#
# COMPACT_ATOMS: atom_id res chain seq x y z
N MET A 1 -0.47 9.70 20.83
CA MET A 1 -0.13 11.00 21.44
C MET A 1 1.10 10.90 22.33
N PHE A 2 1.17 9.93 23.25
CA PHE A 2 2.31 9.73 24.16
C PHE A 2 3.68 9.60 23.43
N PHE A 3 3.79 8.75 22.42
CA PHE A 3 5.05 8.55 21.66
C PHE A 3 5.52 9.81 20.91
N VAL A 4 4.60 10.64 20.47
CA VAL A 4 4.92 11.90 19.78
C VAL A 4 5.58 12.88 20.76
N VAL A 5 5.01 13.02 21.96
CA VAL A 5 5.58 13.85 23.03
C VAL A 5 6.94 13.31 23.47
N GLN A 6 7.07 12.00 23.68
CA GLN A 6 8.34 11.35 24.01
C GLN A 6 9.43 11.63 22.95
N ARG A 7 9.08 11.59 21.66
CA ARG A 7 10.04 11.84 20.57
C ARG A 7 10.52 13.29 20.56
N TYR A 8 9.63 14.26 20.76
CA TYR A 8 10.01 15.66 20.86
C TYR A 8 10.88 15.95 22.09
N VAL A 9 10.55 15.37 23.24
CA VAL A 9 11.39 15.45 24.45
C VAL A 9 12.77 14.84 24.18
N GLY A 10 12.83 13.68 23.53
CA GLY A 10 14.09 13.04 23.14
C GLY A 10 14.94 13.92 22.23
N TYR A 11 14.35 14.55 21.21
CA TYR A 11 15.07 15.50 20.34
C TYR A 11 15.56 16.74 21.09
N ALA A 12 14.76 17.28 22.01
CA ALA A 12 15.17 18.40 22.85
C ALA A 12 16.37 18.04 23.75
N CYS A 13 16.36 16.85 24.36
CA CYS A 13 17.49 16.35 25.15
C CYS A 13 18.76 16.16 24.31
N ILE A 14 18.64 15.64 23.08
CA ILE A 14 19.77 15.51 22.16
C ILE A 14 20.33 16.89 21.81
N ALA A 15 19.47 17.83 21.38
CA ALA A 15 19.89 19.17 20.97
C ALA A 15 20.57 19.93 22.12
N LEU A 16 19.96 19.95 23.30
CA LEU A 16 20.53 20.60 24.48
C LEU A 16 21.81 19.91 24.95
N GLY A 17 21.84 18.58 24.97
CA GLY A 17 23.02 17.82 25.37
C GLY A 17 24.21 18.08 24.45
N VAL A 18 24.00 18.11 23.12
CA VAL A 18 25.04 18.43 22.13
C VAL A 18 25.52 19.88 22.30
N LEU A 19 24.61 20.85 22.39
CA LEU A 19 24.96 22.26 22.54
C LEU A 19 25.75 22.54 23.83
N LEU A 20 25.38 21.88 24.93
CA LEU A 20 26.03 22.07 26.23
C LEU A 20 27.28 21.21 26.42
N SER A 21 27.49 20.17 25.61
CA SER A 21 28.67 19.29 25.69
C SER A 21 30.00 20.02 25.47
N PHE A 22 29.98 21.15 24.76
CA PHE A 22 31.16 22.00 24.53
C PHE A 22 31.72 22.63 25.82
N SER A 23 30.96 22.60 26.92
CA SER A 23 31.43 23.03 28.25
C SER A 23 32.40 22.05 28.92
N GLY A 24 32.65 20.88 28.32
CA GLY A 24 33.51 19.83 28.89
C GLY A 24 32.87 19.02 30.02
N ASN A 25 31.61 19.29 30.36
CA ASN A 25 30.89 18.55 31.39
C ASN A 25 30.26 17.27 30.82
N LEU A 26 30.73 16.11 31.31
CA LEU A 26 30.29 14.77 30.92
C LEU A 26 28.77 14.56 31.07
N THR A 27 28.13 15.27 31.99
CA THR A 27 26.69 15.18 32.25
C THR A 27 25.85 15.53 31.03
N TYR A 28 26.26 16.52 30.23
CA TYR A 28 25.53 16.92 29.02
C TYR A 28 25.69 15.91 27.88
N LEU A 29 26.81 15.18 27.84
CA LEU A 29 27.02 14.08 26.91
C LEU A 29 26.12 12.88 27.30
N LEU A 30 25.97 12.59 28.60
CA LEU A 30 25.03 11.58 29.06
C LEU A 30 23.56 11.96 28.77
N LEU A 31 23.22 13.25 28.84
CA LEU A 31 21.90 13.75 28.48
C LEU A 31 21.57 13.54 26.99
N SER A 32 22.54 13.78 26.09
CA SER A 32 22.33 13.54 24.66
C SER A 32 22.17 12.04 24.36
N LEU A 33 22.96 11.19 25.04
CA LEU A 33 22.83 9.73 24.94
C LEU A 33 21.45 9.24 25.41
N ALA A 34 20.96 9.75 26.55
CA ALA A 34 19.63 9.44 27.06
C ALA A 34 18.52 9.88 26.08
N GLY A 35 18.67 11.06 25.47
CA GLY A 35 17.77 11.52 24.42
C GLY A 35 17.77 10.61 23.19
N PHE A 36 18.94 10.12 22.77
CA PHE A 36 19.06 9.17 21.67
C PHE A 36 18.36 7.84 21.96
N VAL A 37 18.51 7.32 23.19
CA VAL A 37 17.82 6.11 23.65
C VAL A 37 16.31 6.31 23.63
N LEU A 38 15.81 7.46 24.10
CA LEU A 38 14.37 7.78 24.10
C LEU A 38 13.77 7.81 22.70
N VAL A 39 14.46 8.42 21.73
CA VAL A 39 14.03 8.46 20.33
C VAL A 39 14.05 7.06 19.71
N SER A 40 15.12 6.29 19.97
CA SER A 40 15.28 4.93 19.45
C SER A 40 14.20 3.98 19.98
N LEU A 41 13.91 4.03 21.29
CA LEU A 41 12.82 3.27 21.91
C LEU A 41 11.46 3.62 21.31
N GLY A 42 11.21 4.91 21.02
CA GLY A 42 9.99 5.33 20.33
C GLY A 42 9.84 4.69 18.96
N SER A 43 10.92 4.64 18.17
CA SER A 43 10.91 4.01 16.85
C SER A 43 10.73 2.49 16.91
N ILE A 44 11.35 1.83 17.90
CA ILE A 44 11.17 0.40 18.14
C ILE A 44 9.73 0.10 18.55
N ALA A 45 9.14 0.90 19.43
CA ALA A 45 7.76 0.72 19.87
C ALA A 45 6.76 0.92 18.72
N GLU A 46 6.97 1.92 17.85
CA GLU A 46 6.17 2.11 16.64
C GLU A 46 6.28 0.90 15.69
N SER A 47 7.48 0.35 15.54
CA SER A 47 7.73 -0.83 14.71
C SER A 47 7.11 -2.10 15.31
N ALA A 48 7.18 -2.28 16.63
CA ALA A 48 6.56 -3.39 17.34
C ALA A 48 5.02 -3.31 17.29
N GLN A 49 4.45 -2.10 17.40
CA GLN A 49 3.02 -1.87 17.24
C GLN A 49 2.57 -2.23 15.81
N TRP A 50 3.40 -1.94 14.80
CA TRP A 50 3.14 -2.36 13.43
C TRP A 50 3.10 -3.89 13.31
N LEU A 51 4.06 -4.60 13.90
CA LEU A 51 4.10 -6.06 13.91
C LEU A 51 2.87 -6.67 14.61
N TYR A 52 2.49 -6.10 15.76
CA TYR A 52 1.34 -6.55 16.55
C TYR A 52 0.02 -6.36 15.81
N VAL A 53 -0.19 -5.19 15.19
CA VAL A 53 -1.38 -4.92 14.36
C VAL A 53 -1.45 -5.89 13.18
N HIS A 54 -0.31 -6.17 12.56
CA HIS A 54 -0.25 -7.10 11.44
C HIS A 54 -0.56 -8.55 11.84
N GLN A 55 -0.10 -9.00 13.02
CA GLN A 55 -0.40 -10.34 13.53
C GLN A 55 -1.82 -10.49 14.09
N SER A 56 -2.43 -9.41 14.58
CA SER A 56 -3.76 -9.44 15.21
C SER A 56 -4.93 -9.25 14.24
N GLY A 57 -4.67 -9.04 12.94
CA GLY A 57 -5.71 -8.80 11.94
C GLY A 57 -6.48 -7.50 12.15
N MET A 58 -5.95 -6.57 12.95
CA MET A 58 -6.59 -5.28 13.19
C MET A 58 -6.62 -4.42 11.92
N PRO A 59 -7.65 -3.57 11.74
CA PRO A 59 -7.75 -2.71 10.57
C PRO A 59 -6.53 -1.79 10.45
N LEU A 60 -5.94 -1.76 9.25
CA LEU A 60 -4.78 -0.92 8.95
C LEU A 60 -5.18 0.56 9.07
N LYS A 61 -4.33 1.35 9.73
CA LYS A 61 -4.49 2.80 9.75
C LYS A 61 -4.10 3.39 8.39
N MET A 62 -4.69 4.53 8.03
CA MET A 62 -4.43 5.19 6.74
C MET A 62 -2.94 5.49 6.48
N ASN A 63 -2.19 5.88 7.52
CA ASN A 63 -0.74 6.11 7.42
C ASN A 63 0.05 4.81 7.12
N GLN A 64 -0.41 3.66 7.61
CA GLN A 64 0.18 2.35 7.31
C GLN A 64 -0.13 1.96 5.87
N VAL A 65 -1.37 2.18 5.40
CA VAL A 65 -1.78 1.96 4.00
C VAL A 65 -0.91 2.80 3.06
N GLN A 66 -0.71 4.08 3.35
CA GLN A 66 0.20 4.96 2.60
C GLN A 66 1.63 4.42 2.54
N MET A 67 2.17 3.95 3.67
CA MET A 67 3.52 3.41 3.73
C MET A 67 3.65 2.13 2.89
N LEU A 68 2.64 1.26 2.94
CA LEU A 68 2.60 0.03 2.14
C LEU A 68 2.48 0.33 0.65
N ILE A 69 1.62 1.28 0.26
CA ILE A 69 1.47 1.71 -1.14
C ILE A 69 2.79 2.30 -1.68
N SER A 70 3.48 3.13 -0.89
CA SER A 70 4.71 3.79 -1.35
C SER A 70 5.92 2.85 -1.46
N ARG A 71 5.93 1.74 -0.71
CA ARG A 71 6.99 0.73 -0.74
C ARG A 71 6.63 -0.51 -1.58
N ALA A 72 5.46 -0.53 -2.19
CA ALA A 72 4.99 -1.69 -2.95
C ALA A 72 5.89 -1.95 -4.17
N PRO A 73 6.22 -3.23 -4.45
CA PRO A 73 6.96 -3.60 -5.65
C PRO A 73 6.16 -3.24 -6.90
N LYS A 74 6.89 -2.87 -7.95
CA LYS A 74 6.33 -2.53 -9.26
C LYS A 74 6.55 -3.67 -10.23
N PHE A 75 5.56 -3.91 -11.07
CA PHE A 75 5.56 -4.97 -12.06
C PHE A 75 5.14 -4.42 -13.42
N SER A 76 5.73 -4.97 -14.47
CA SER A 76 5.24 -4.77 -15.83
C SER A 76 3.98 -5.61 -16.03
N LEU A 77 2.90 -5.00 -16.48
CA LEU A 77 1.63 -5.70 -16.68
C LEU A 77 1.56 -6.32 -18.07
N TYR A 78 1.15 -7.58 -18.13
CA TYR A 78 0.98 -8.34 -19.36
C TYR A 78 -0.38 -9.03 -19.40
N SER A 79 -0.94 -9.15 -20.59
CA SER A 79 -2.13 -9.94 -20.88
C SER A 79 -2.15 -10.27 -22.37
N ASN A 80 -2.53 -11.49 -22.71
CA ASN A 80 -2.79 -11.88 -24.10
C ASN A 80 -4.23 -11.56 -24.51
N SER A 81 -5.15 -11.57 -23.56
CA SER A 81 -6.59 -11.37 -23.77
C SER A 81 -7.06 -9.92 -23.59
N LEU A 82 -6.30 -9.10 -22.86
CA LEU A 82 -6.66 -7.72 -22.50
C LEU A 82 -5.66 -6.69 -23.01
N THR A 83 -6.17 -5.56 -23.49
CA THR A 83 -5.39 -4.36 -23.76
C THR A 83 -5.22 -3.58 -22.46
N LEU A 84 -4.09 -3.77 -21.80
CA LEU A 84 -3.75 -3.04 -20.58
C LEU A 84 -3.10 -1.70 -20.92
N GLN A 85 -3.61 -0.61 -20.33
CA GLN A 85 -3.01 0.71 -20.52
C GLN A 85 -1.63 0.75 -19.87
N SER A 86 -0.62 1.23 -20.60
CA SER A 86 0.69 1.54 -20.02
C SER A 86 0.69 2.91 -19.34
N ALA A 87 1.42 3.03 -18.24
CA ALA A 87 1.48 4.23 -17.42
C ALA A 87 2.00 5.48 -18.16
N ARG A 88 2.68 5.33 -19.32
CA ARG A 88 3.33 6.43 -20.05
C ARG A 88 3.38 6.26 -21.58
N GLY A 89 2.30 5.83 -22.25
CA GLY A 89 2.11 6.06 -23.70
C GLY A 89 3.11 5.45 -24.71
N PHE A 90 4.27 4.96 -24.28
CA PHE A 90 5.30 4.26 -25.05
C PHE A 90 6.12 3.41 -24.06
N GLY A 91 5.99 2.08 -24.15
CA GLY A 91 6.65 1.11 -23.26
C GLY A 91 5.69 0.44 -22.26
N ALA A 92 6.10 -0.73 -21.74
CA ALA A 92 5.38 -1.47 -20.71
C ALA A 92 5.25 -0.60 -19.45
N GLY A 93 4.02 -0.26 -19.07
CA GLY A 93 3.78 0.55 -17.89
C GLY A 93 4.01 -0.28 -16.65
N GLU A 94 4.87 0.18 -15.74
CA GLU A 94 5.02 -0.43 -14.43
C GLU A 94 3.90 0.03 -13.49
N TYR A 95 3.26 -0.92 -12.83
CA TYR A 95 2.23 -0.68 -11.82
C TYR A 95 2.58 -1.38 -10.51
N SER A 96 2.28 -0.73 -9.39
CA SER A 96 2.50 -1.32 -8.07
C SER A 96 1.39 -2.30 -7.73
N ILE A 97 1.79 -3.49 -7.27
CA ILE A 97 0.88 -4.46 -6.64
C ILE A 97 1.09 -4.36 -5.14
N VAL A 98 0.07 -3.87 -4.45
CA VAL A 98 0.12 -3.55 -3.03
C VAL A 98 -0.52 -4.71 -2.26
N ARG A 99 0.22 -5.30 -1.31
CA ARG A 99 -0.32 -6.32 -0.42
C ARG A 99 -0.83 -5.69 0.87
N LEU A 100 -2.14 -5.76 1.10
CA LEU A 100 -2.82 -5.23 2.30
C LEU A 100 -3.58 -6.40 2.95
N ASN A 101 -3.29 -6.73 4.22
CA ASN A 101 -3.91 -7.86 4.94
C ASN A 101 -3.95 -9.19 4.15
N ASN A 102 -2.84 -9.54 3.49
CA ASN A 102 -2.70 -10.73 2.61
C ASN A 102 -3.53 -10.71 1.33
N GLU A 103 -4.17 -9.60 1.01
CA GLU A 103 -4.91 -9.39 -0.23
C GLU A 103 -4.06 -8.52 -1.18
N ASN A 104 -4.05 -8.86 -2.46
CA ASN A 104 -3.32 -8.10 -3.47
C ASN A 104 -4.23 -7.07 -4.12
N TYR A 105 -3.79 -5.82 -4.13
CA TYR A 105 -4.48 -4.69 -4.73
C TYR A 105 -3.66 -4.08 -5.86
N ILE A 106 -4.35 -3.60 -6.89
CA ILE A 106 -3.75 -2.86 -7.99
C ILE A 106 -4.59 -1.61 -8.26
N ARG A 107 -3.95 -0.57 -8.79
CA ARG A 107 -4.69 0.60 -9.29
C ARG A 107 -5.65 0.17 -10.39
N VAL A 108 -6.80 0.83 -10.49
CA VAL A 108 -7.80 0.56 -11.54
C VAL A 108 -7.34 1.04 -12.93
N ARG A 109 -6.44 2.03 -12.97
CA ARG A 109 -5.97 2.71 -14.20
C ARG A 109 -5.52 1.79 -15.36
N PRO A 110 -4.77 0.68 -15.16
CA PRO A 110 -4.44 -0.26 -16.24
C PRO A 110 -5.65 -0.75 -17.03
N PHE A 111 -6.79 -0.86 -16.36
CA PHE A 111 -8.03 -1.42 -16.90
C PHE A 111 -9.00 -0.35 -17.37
N VAL A 112 -8.58 0.91 -17.53
CA VAL A 112 -9.48 2.05 -17.83
C VAL A 112 -10.38 1.82 -19.05
N GLN A 113 -9.92 1.04 -20.05
CA GLN A 113 -10.72 0.71 -21.24
C GLN A 113 -11.94 -0.19 -20.92
N TYR A 114 -11.88 -0.91 -19.81
CA TYR A 114 -12.89 -1.85 -19.35
C TYR A 114 -13.70 -1.32 -18.16
N VAL A 115 -13.48 -0.06 -17.77
CA VAL A 115 -14.03 0.51 -16.55
C VAL A 115 -14.85 1.75 -16.88
N LYS A 116 -16.11 1.74 -16.46
CA LYS A 116 -16.97 2.93 -16.44
C LYS A 116 -17.19 3.36 -15.00
N GLN A 117 -16.90 4.62 -14.70
CA GLN A 117 -17.15 5.21 -13.39
C GLN A 117 -18.41 6.09 -13.44
N ASP A 118 -19.30 5.91 -12.47
CA ASP A 118 -20.43 6.80 -12.19
C ASP A 118 -20.44 7.15 -10.70
N GLY A 119 -19.99 8.37 -10.38
CA GLY A 119 -19.75 8.78 -8.99
C GLY A 119 -18.77 7.87 -8.25
N ARG A 120 -19.28 7.10 -7.28
CA ARG A 120 -18.50 6.12 -6.50
C ARG A 120 -18.63 4.69 -7.02
N GLU A 121 -19.44 4.44 -8.03
CA GLU A 121 -19.61 3.12 -8.62
C GLU A 121 -18.68 2.92 -9.80
N TYR A 122 -18.03 1.75 -9.84
CA TYR A 122 -17.14 1.33 -10.91
C TYR A 122 -17.70 0.07 -11.53
N THR A 123 -18.09 0.15 -12.79
CA THR A 123 -18.58 -0.99 -13.57
C THR A 123 -17.44 -1.51 -14.44
N PHE A 124 -17.08 -2.77 -14.23
CA PHE A 124 -16.04 -3.49 -14.94
C PHE A 124 -16.67 -4.38 -16.01
N SER A 125 -16.18 -4.28 -17.23
CA SER A 125 -16.70 -4.99 -18.41
C SER A 125 -15.55 -5.60 -19.20
N PHE A 126 -15.05 -6.76 -18.75
CA PHE A 126 -14.00 -7.50 -19.44
C PHE A 126 -14.58 -8.37 -20.58
N PRO A 127 -13.82 -8.62 -21.66
CA PRO A 127 -14.22 -9.54 -22.72
C PRO A 127 -14.52 -10.94 -22.16
N GLY A 128 -15.58 -11.59 -22.63
CA GLY A 128 -15.94 -12.95 -22.22
C GLY A 128 -16.53 -13.08 -20.80
N MET A 129 -16.66 -11.98 -20.06
CA MET A 129 -17.21 -11.98 -18.70
C MET A 129 -18.50 -11.15 -18.60
N LYS A 130 -19.37 -11.50 -17.64
CA LYS A 130 -20.51 -10.65 -17.31
C LYS A 130 -20.01 -9.37 -16.61
N PRO A 131 -20.50 -8.18 -17.02
CA PRO A 131 -20.16 -6.95 -16.33
C PRO A 131 -20.55 -7.01 -14.85
N PHE A 132 -19.73 -6.40 -14.00
CA PHE A 132 -20.01 -6.31 -12.57
C PHE A 132 -19.66 -4.93 -12.04
N THR A 133 -20.42 -4.48 -11.03
CA THR A 133 -20.27 -3.15 -10.44
C THR A 133 -19.77 -3.27 -9.02
N LYS A 134 -18.82 -2.40 -8.65
CA LYS A 134 -18.24 -2.28 -7.31
C LYS A 134 -18.39 -0.86 -6.80
N GLU A 135 -18.82 -0.70 -5.57
CA GLU A 135 -18.81 0.60 -4.90
C GLU A 135 -17.41 0.89 -4.35
N CYS A 136 -16.87 2.06 -4.66
CA CYS A 136 -15.57 2.52 -4.20
C CYS A 136 -15.68 3.06 -2.77
N ALA A 137 -15.14 2.34 -1.80
CA ALA A 137 -15.06 2.78 -0.43
C ALA A 137 -14.18 4.03 -0.28
N PHE A 138 -14.52 4.92 0.66
CA PHE A 138 -13.74 6.13 0.94
C PHE A 138 -12.33 5.84 1.47
N ALA A 139 -12.14 4.68 2.09
CA ALA A 139 -10.89 4.27 2.70
C ALA A 139 -10.77 2.74 2.69
N TYR A 140 -9.53 2.27 2.79
CA TYR A 140 -9.25 0.86 2.96
C TYR A 140 -9.81 0.33 4.29
N HIS A 141 -10.39 -0.87 4.22
CA HIS A 141 -10.66 -1.75 5.35
C HIS A 141 -10.44 -3.20 4.90
N ALA A 142 -10.21 -4.12 5.83
CA ALA A 142 -9.96 -5.52 5.48
C ALA A 142 -11.13 -6.11 4.67
N GLY A 143 -10.83 -6.81 3.58
CA GLY A 143 -11.87 -7.42 2.74
C GLY A 143 -12.53 -6.48 1.74
N VAL A 144 -12.18 -5.19 1.73
CA VAL A 144 -12.76 -4.24 0.77
C VAL A 144 -12.35 -4.59 -0.65
N GLU A 145 -13.30 -4.62 -1.58
CA GLU A 145 -12.99 -4.96 -2.98
C GLU A 145 -12.41 -3.76 -3.73
N LEU A 146 -12.91 -2.56 -3.46
CA LEU A 146 -12.50 -1.33 -4.15
C LEU A 146 -12.46 -0.16 -3.16
N PHE A 147 -11.36 0.59 -3.14
CA PHE A 147 -11.23 1.78 -2.30
C PHE A 147 -10.46 2.92 -2.98
N GLY A 148 -10.75 4.14 -2.55
CA GLY A 148 -10.05 5.35 -2.99
C GLY A 148 -8.86 5.70 -2.10
N TYR A 149 -7.78 6.17 -2.70
CA TYR A 149 -6.60 6.73 -2.03
C TYR A 149 -5.89 7.74 -2.93
N GLN A 150 -5.72 8.99 -2.47
CA GLN A 150 -5.06 10.09 -3.21
C GLN A 150 -5.55 10.21 -4.67
N ASP A 151 -6.86 10.35 -4.86
CA ASP A 151 -7.52 10.47 -6.17
C ASP A 151 -7.31 9.26 -7.11
N GLN A 152 -6.90 8.12 -6.56
CA GLN A 152 -6.72 6.87 -7.28
C GLN A 152 -7.61 5.79 -6.67
N ALA A 153 -8.22 4.96 -7.52
CA ALA A 153 -8.94 3.78 -7.07
C ALA A 153 -8.01 2.55 -7.10
N TYR A 154 -8.08 1.76 -6.04
CA TYR A 154 -7.38 0.48 -5.89
C TYR A 154 -8.40 -0.64 -5.76
N ILE A 155 -8.27 -1.67 -6.59
CA ILE A 155 -9.15 -2.84 -6.62
C ILE A 155 -8.39 -4.08 -6.17
N ARG A 156 -9.06 -4.95 -5.41
CA ARG A 156 -8.56 -6.26 -5.02
C ARG A 156 -8.52 -7.16 -6.25
N ILE A 157 -7.35 -7.73 -6.56
CA ILE A 157 -7.11 -8.43 -7.82
C ILE A 157 -8.02 -9.67 -7.98
N ASP A 158 -8.27 -10.41 -6.91
CA ASP A 158 -9.17 -11.58 -6.93
C ASP A 158 -10.64 -11.22 -7.27
N SER A 159 -11.08 -10.01 -6.90
CA SER A 159 -12.44 -9.51 -7.13
C SER A 159 -12.69 -9.12 -8.58
N LEU A 160 -11.63 -9.02 -9.40
CA LEU A 160 -11.73 -8.79 -10.83
C LEU A 160 -12.26 -10.02 -11.58
N GLY A 161 -12.17 -11.21 -10.98
CA GLY A 161 -12.51 -12.47 -11.63
C GLY A 161 -11.53 -12.88 -12.75
N LEU A 162 -10.38 -12.20 -12.85
CA LEU A 162 -9.30 -12.52 -13.77
C LEU A 162 -8.34 -13.53 -13.13
N ASP A 163 -7.68 -14.34 -13.96
CA ASP A 163 -6.54 -15.13 -13.53
C ASP A 163 -5.31 -14.24 -13.39
N PHE A 164 -4.70 -14.32 -12.21
CA PHE A 164 -3.55 -13.51 -11.85
C PHE A 164 -2.38 -14.39 -11.44
N HIS A 165 -1.22 -14.15 -12.05
CA HIS A 165 0.02 -14.81 -11.68
C HIS A 165 1.22 -13.88 -11.84
N LEU A 166 2.21 -14.07 -10.96
CA LEU A 166 3.47 -13.34 -10.98
C LEU A 166 4.57 -14.25 -11.53
N LYS A 167 5.36 -13.73 -12.47
CA LYS A 167 6.54 -14.43 -13.01
C LYS A 167 7.67 -13.42 -13.14
N GLY A 168 8.58 -13.44 -12.16
CA GLY A 168 9.67 -12.46 -12.07
C GLY A 168 9.14 -11.05 -11.79
N ASP A 169 9.48 -10.11 -12.66
CA ASP A 169 9.06 -8.70 -12.64
C ASP A 169 7.77 -8.43 -13.44
N GLN A 170 7.11 -9.50 -13.90
CA GLN A 170 5.91 -9.43 -14.73
C GLN A 170 4.69 -9.92 -13.97
N ALA A 171 3.60 -9.16 -14.10
CA ALA A 171 2.29 -9.49 -13.57
C ALA A 171 1.32 -9.75 -14.72
N TYR A 172 0.85 -10.98 -14.81
CA TYR A 172 -0.04 -11.44 -15.87
C TYR A 172 -1.48 -11.41 -15.39
N PHE A 173 -2.36 -10.90 -16.25
CA PHE A 173 -3.80 -10.87 -16.06
C PHE A 173 -4.46 -11.53 -17.26
N GLU A 174 -5.23 -12.59 -17.06
CA GLU A 174 -5.95 -13.25 -18.15
C GLU A 174 -7.43 -13.40 -17.80
N VAL A 175 -8.29 -13.34 -18.80
CA VAL A 175 -9.69 -13.72 -18.63
C VAL A 175 -9.73 -15.22 -18.40
N LYS A 176 -10.44 -15.65 -17.34
CA LYS A 176 -10.73 -17.07 -17.12
C LYS A 176 -11.45 -17.60 -18.34
N GLU A 177 -10.80 -18.48 -19.08
CA GLU A 177 -11.45 -19.23 -20.14
C GLU A 177 -12.56 -20.04 -19.45
N SER A 178 -13.82 -19.75 -19.77
CA SER A 178 -14.94 -20.50 -19.22
C SER A 178 -14.78 -21.93 -19.73
N ASP A 179 -14.26 -22.84 -18.90
CA ASP A 179 -14.24 -24.27 -19.16
C ASP A 179 -15.63 -24.70 -19.66
N GLY A 180 -15.75 -24.88 -20.97
CA GLY A 180 -17.04 -24.90 -21.61
C GLY A 180 -16.95 -25.18 -23.09
N LEU A 181 -16.34 -26.32 -23.45
CA LEU A 181 -16.72 -27.16 -24.59
C LEU A 181 -15.89 -28.46 -24.62
N THR A 182 -16.18 -29.38 -23.71
CA THR A 182 -16.32 -30.79 -24.13
C THR A 182 -17.75 -31.21 -23.86
N SER A 183 -18.42 -31.33 -25.00
CA SER A 183 -19.68 -31.99 -25.33
C SER A 183 -20.15 -33.09 -24.39
#